data_AF-A0A2E8MDD7-F1
#
_entry.id   AF-A0A2E8MDD7-F1
#
_cell.length_a   1.000
_cell.length_b   1.000
_cell.length_c   1.000
_cell.angle_alpha   90.00
_cell.angle_beta   90.00
_cell.angle_gamma   90.00
#
_symmetry.space_group_name_H-M   'P 1'
#
loop_
_entity.id
_entity.type
_entity.pdbx_description
1 polymer ?
#
loop_
_entity_poly.entity_id
_entity_poly.type
_entity_poly.pdbx_seq_one_letter_code
_entity_poly.pdbx_strand_id
1 'polypeptide(L)'
;MTKRTKLLLTGFIPILAITLIVIGIFALGALPGFAGEFFRKISGIMFTPFFLELSFAFLGVVAVLWINQIRLAKEGSEYVSLEINDDEIDPDTKK
;
A
#
# COMPACT_ATOMS: atom_id res chain seq x y z
N MET A 1 -1.03 13.42 24.38
CA MET A 1 -1.22 12.20 23.55
C MET A 1 0.15 11.58 23.29
N THR A 2 0.35 10.30 23.60
CA THR A 2 1.69 9.66 23.46
C THR A 2 2.03 9.42 21.99
N LYS A 3 3.34 9.38 21.64
CA LYS A 3 3.79 9.09 20.25
C LYS A 3 3.19 7.79 19.70
N ARG A 4 3.03 6.78 20.57
CA ARG A 4 2.39 5.49 20.26
C ARG A 4 0.91 5.64 19.94
N THR A 5 0.17 6.42 20.74
CA THR A 5 -1.24 6.70 20.48
C THR A 5 -1.44 7.44 19.15
N LYS A 6 -0.56 8.39 18.82
CA LYS A 6 -0.64 9.13 17.55
C LYS A 6 -0.42 8.21 16.35
N LEU A 7 0.58 7.32 16.42
CA LEU A 7 0.85 6.32 15.39
C LEU A 7 -0.33 5.36 15.18
N LEU A 8 -0.88 4.83 16.27
CA LEU A 8 -2.05 3.94 16.21
C LEU A 8 -3.27 4.65 15.63
N LEU A 9 -3.52 5.91 16.01
CA LEU A 9 -4.64 6.68 15.49
C LEU A 9 -4.48 6.97 13.98
N THR A 10 -3.27 7.34 13.54
CA THR A 10 -2.97 7.58 12.13
C THR A 10 -3.17 6.33 11.27
N GLY A 11 -2.83 5.14 11.77
CA GLY A 11 -3.11 3.88 11.08
C GLY A 11 -4.57 3.45 11.12
N PHE A 12 -5.29 3.79 12.20
CA PHE A 12 -6.69 3.40 12.39
C PHE A 12 -7.67 4.20 11.52
N ILE A 13 -7.41 5.50 11.31
CA ILE A 13 -8.26 6.38 10.49
C ILE A 13 -8.54 5.82 9.08
N PRO A 14 -7.55 5.42 8.25
CA PRO A 14 -7.83 4.90 6.92
C PRO A 14 -8.60 3.58 6.95
N ILE A 15 -8.35 2.71 7.94
CA ILE A 15 -9.10 1.45 8.11
C ILE A 15 -10.56 1.76 8.40
N LEU A 16 -10.84 2.70 9.30
CA LEU A 16 -12.18 3.12 9.65
C LEU A 16 -12.89 3.78 8.45
N ALA A 17 -12.18 4.63 7.69
CA ALA A 17 -12.72 5.26 6.50
C ALA A 17 -13.15 4.23 5.44
N ILE A 18 -12.29 3.26 5.12
CA ILE A 18 -12.61 2.18 4.18
C ILE A 18 -13.80 1.35 4.70
N THR A 19 -13.82 1.04 6.00
CA THR A 19 -14.92 0.29 6.62
C THR A 19 -16.25 1.01 6.45
N LEU A 20 -16.29 2.32 6.72
CA LEU A 20 -17.50 3.14 6.54
C LEU A 20 -17.95 3.22 5.09
N ILE A 21 -17.01 3.29 4.13
CA ILE A 21 -17.33 3.27 2.69
C ILE A 21 -17.99 1.94 2.31
N VAL A 22 -17.42 0.81 2.75
CA VAL A 22 -17.99 -0.51 2.47
C VAL A 22 -19.38 -0.63 3.06
N ILE A 23 -19.57 -0.26 4.33
CA ILE A 23 -20.89 -0.24 4.98
C ILE A 23 -21.86 0.66 4.21
N GLY A 24 -21.41 1.83 3.76
CA GLY A 24 -22.19 2.76 2.95
C GLY A 24 -22.65 2.15 1.62
N ILE A 25 -21.77 1.44 0.91
CA ILE A 25 -22.13 0.73 -0.33
C ILE A 25 -23.22 -0.32 -0.07
N PHE A 26 -23.09 -1.11 1.00
CA PHE A 26 -24.12 -2.08 1.37
C PHE A 26 -25.45 -1.41 1.74
N ALA A 27 -25.40 -0.31 2.51
CA ALA A 27 -26.59 0.46 2.88
C ALA A 27 -27.30 1.05 1.66
N LEU A 28 -26.55 1.59 0.70
CA LEU A 28 -27.10 2.10 -0.56
C LEU A 28 -27.70 0.98 -1.43
N GLY A 29 -27.20 -0.25 -1.30
CA GLY A 29 -27.78 -1.44 -1.92
C GLY A 29 -29.18 -1.82 -1.42
N ALA A 30 -29.61 -1.29 -0.27
CA ALA A 30 -30.95 -1.50 0.26
C ALA A 30 -32.00 -0.53 -0.32
N LEU A 31 -31.58 0.46 -1.10
CA LEU A 31 -32.51 1.39 -1.75
C LEU A 31 -33.37 0.67 -2.80
N PRO A 32 -34.65 1.05 -2.99
CA PRO A 32 -35.45 0.52 -4.07
C PRO A 32 -35.01 1.08 -5.43
N GLY A 33 -35.29 0.32 -6.50
CA GLY A 33 -35.06 0.74 -7.87
C GLY A 33 -33.62 0.58 -8.35
N PHE A 34 -33.27 1.30 -9.41
CA PHE A 34 -32.00 1.16 -10.13
C PHE A 34 -30.77 1.37 -9.24
N ALA A 35 -30.80 2.38 -8.36
CA ALA A 35 -29.67 2.70 -7.49
C ALA A 35 -29.30 1.53 -6.57
N GLY A 36 -30.28 0.91 -5.90
CA GLY A 36 -30.01 -0.24 -5.04
C GLY A 36 -29.53 -1.46 -5.81
N GLU A 37 -30.10 -1.74 -6.99
CA GLU A 37 -29.61 -2.83 -7.82
C GLU A 37 -28.16 -2.63 -8.26
N PHE A 38 -27.80 -1.39 -8.63
CA PHE A 38 -26.44 -1.02 -8.99
C PHE A 38 -25.46 -1.25 -7.83
N PHE A 39 -25.75 -0.72 -6.64
CA PHE A 39 -24.88 -0.91 -5.47
C PHE A 39 -24.82 -2.37 -4.99
N ARG A 40 -25.90 -3.13 -5.16
CA ARG A 40 -25.93 -4.58 -4.86
C ARG A 40 -25.07 -5.39 -5.83
N LYS A 41 -25.03 -4.99 -7.12
CA LYS A 41 -24.09 -5.60 -8.09
C LYS A 41 -22.65 -5.26 -7.75
N ILE A 42 -22.36 -4.01 -7.41
CA ILE A 42 -21.01 -3.59 -6.98
C ILE A 42 -20.57 -4.37 -5.74
N SER A 43 -21.41 -4.44 -4.69
CA SER A 43 -21.08 -5.20 -3.49
C SER A 43 -20.90 -6.69 -3.79
N GLY A 44 -21.71 -7.27 -4.67
CA GLY A 44 -21.50 -8.65 -5.15
C GLY A 44 -20.12 -8.85 -5.79
N ILE A 45 -19.71 -7.94 -6.69
CA ILE A 45 -18.42 -8.03 -7.40
C ILE A 45 -17.24 -7.91 -6.42
N MET A 46 -17.29 -6.97 -5.48
CA MET A 46 -16.21 -6.73 -4.50
C MET A 46 -15.88 -7.97 -3.65
N PHE A 47 -16.86 -8.83 -3.39
CA PHE A 47 -16.70 -10.03 -2.56
C PHE A 47 -16.57 -11.33 -3.37
N THR A 48 -16.35 -11.22 -4.69
CA THR A 48 -15.98 -12.40 -5.48
C THR A 48 -14.57 -12.88 -5.10
N PRO A 49 -14.27 -14.19 -5.22
CA PRO A 49 -12.96 -14.74 -4.86
C PRO A 49 -11.79 -13.99 -5.53
N PHE A 50 -11.93 -13.67 -6.82
CA PHE A 50 -10.91 -12.94 -7.58
C PHE A 50 -10.55 -11.59 -6.96
N PHE A 51 -11.55 -10.77 -6.59
CA PHE A 51 -11.29 -9.45 -6.00
C PHE A 51 -10.73 -9.55 -4.58
N LEU A 52 -11.17 -10.55 -3.79
CA LEU A 52 -10.64 -10.78 -2.46
C LEU A 52 -9.17 -11.23 -2.51
N GLU A 53 -8.84 -12.18 -3.39
CA GLU A 53 -7.47 -12.65 -3.62
C GLU A 53 -6.56 -11.52 -4.13
N LEU A 54 -7.02 -10.75 -5.11
CA LEU A 54 -6.28 -9.60 -5.64
C LEU A 54 -6.03 -8.55 -4.55
N SER A 55 -7.00 -8.31 -3.67
CA SER A 55 -6.85 -7.40 -2.53
C SER A 55 -5.78 -7.88 -1.57
N PHE A 56 -5.74 -9.19 -1.25
CA PHE A 56 -4.69 -9.77 -0.41
C PHE A 56 -3.30 -9.71 -1.07
N ALA A 57 -3.21 -10.00 -2.37
CA ALA A 57 -1.96 -9.88 -3.11
C ALA A 57 -1.44 -8.44 -3.08
N PHE A 58 -2.32 -7.45 -3.32
CA PHE A 58 -1.97 -6.04 -3.27
C PHE A 58 -1.53 -5.60 -1.86
N LEU A 59 -2.24 -6.03 -0.82
CA LEU A 59 -1.84 -5.80 0.58
C LEU A 59 -0.45 -6.38 0.87
N GLY A 60 -0.14 -7.57 0.34
CA GLY A 60 1.18 -8.18 0.44
C GLY A 60 2.28 -7.31 -0.19
N VAL A 61 2.05 -6.83 -1.42
CA VAL A 61 2.99 -5.94 -2.12
C VAL A 61 3.20 -4.64 -1.34
N VAL A 62 2.12 -4.00 -0.88
CA VAL A 62 2.20 -2.77 -0.08
C VAL A 62 2.97 -3.02 1.22
N ALA A 63 2.73 -4.13 1.90
CA ALA A 63 3.44 -4.48 3.13
C ALA A 63 4.95 -4.66 2.89
N VAL A 64 5.34 -5.36 1.81
CA VAL A 64 6.76 -5.53 1.44
C VAL A 64 7.42 -4.18 1.16
N LEU A 65 6.80 -3.34 0.34
CA LEU A 65 7.33 -2.00 0.03
C LEU A 65 7.43 -1.12 1.29
N TRP A 66 6.42 -1.17 2.15
CA TRP A 66 6.39 -0.42 3.39
C TRP A 66 7.49 -0.84 4.36
N ILE A 67 7.69 -2.16 4.55
CA ILE A 67 8.76 -2.69 5.39
C ILE A 67 10.12 -2.31 4.81
N ASN A 68 10.30 -2.44 3.49
CA ASN A 68 11.55 -2.07 2.83
C ASN A 68 11.86 -0.58 3.06
N GLN A 69 10.85 0.30 2.96
CA GLN A 69 11.01 1.73 3.23
C GLN A 69 11.42 2.01 4.68
N ILE A 70 10.82 1.30 5.66
CA ILE A 70 11.23 1.41 7.06
C ILE A 70 12.67 0.95 7.27
N ARG A 71 13.08 -0.14 6.60
CA ARG A 71 14.44 -0.66 6.66
C ARG A 71 15.45 0.35 6.09
N LEU A 72 15.21 0.84 4.87
CA LEU A 72 16.01 1.88 4.20
C LEU A 72 16.18 3.13 5.07
N ALA A 73 15.12 3.57 5.75
CA ALA A 73 15.18 4.74 6.63
C ALA A 73 16.02 4.53 7.92
N LYS A 74 16.25 3.27 8.34
CA LYS A 74 17.02 2.94 9.54
C LYS A 74 18.46 2.53 9.25
N GLU A 75 18.67 1.69 8.25
CA GLU A 75 19.95 1.05 7.94
C GLU A 75 20.75 1.82 6.88
N GLY A 76 20.12 2.82 6.23
CA GLY A 76 20.73 3.56 5.15
C GLY A 76 20.64 2.82 3.82
N SER A 77 21.18 3.45 2.79
CA SER A 77 21.16 2.94 1.42
C SER A 77 22.34 1.97 1.27
N GLU A 78 22.07 0.67 1.18
CA GLU A 78 23.06 -0.36 0.85
C GLU A 78 23.34 -0.41 -0.67
N TYR A 79 22.97 0.64 -1.38
CA TYR A 79 23.25 0.78 -2.81
C TYR A 79 24.73 1.09 -2.99
N VAL A 80 25.41 0.24 -3.75
CA VAL A 80 26.77 0.51 -4.21
C VAL A 80 26.69 1.61 -5.27
N SER A 81 27.46 2.68 -5.08
CA SER A 81 27.63 3.73 -6.10
C SER A 81 28.30 3.11 -7.33
N LEU A 82 27.59 3.12 -8.47
CA LEU A 82 28.13 2.67 -9.76
C LEU A 82 28.89 3.78 -10.50
N GLU A 83 29.03 4.95 -9.89
CA GLU A 83 29.89 6.01 -10.43
C GLU A 83 31.35 5.55 -10.32
N ILE A 84 31.90 5.14 -11.46
CA ILE A 84 33.34 5.03 -11.64
C ILE A 84 33.85 6.47 -11.64
N ASN A 85 34.50 6.90 -10.56
CA ASN A 85 35.25 8.14 -10.59
C ASN A 85 36.42 7.93 -11.55
N ASP A 86 36.49 8.72 -12.61
CA ASP A 86 37.58 8.68 -13.61
C ASP A 86 38.97 8.94 -12.99
N ASP A 87 39.00 9.38 -11.73
CA ASP A 87 40.20 9.63 -10.92
C ASP A 87 40.84 8.34 -10.36
N GLU A 88 40.13 7.20 -10.40
CA GLU A 88 40.60 5.88 -9.91
C GLU A 88 41.09 4.97 -11.06
N ILE A 89 41.37 5.55 -12.23
CA ILE A 89 42.09 4.86 -13.31
C ILE A 89 43.58 4.88 -12.95
N ASP A 90 44.06 3.75 -12.42
CA ASP A 90 45.47 3.46 -12.17
C ASP A 90 46.37 3.95 -13.32
N PRO A 91 47.35 4.83 -13.06
CA PRO A 91 48.27 5.35 -14.07
C PRO A 91 49.16 4.27 -14.73
N ASP A 92 49.19 3.03 -14.23
CA ASP A 92 50.04 1.97 -14.82
C ASP A 92 49.43 1.27 -16.07
N THR A 93 48.27 1.72 -16.56
CA THR A 93 47.68 1.25 -17.83
C THR A 93 48.20 1.96 -19.08
N LYS A 94 49.15 2.89 -18.95
CA LYS A 94 49.89 3.48 -20.09
C LYS A 94 51.37 3.11 -20.03
N LYS A 95 51.68 1.86 -20.39
CA LYS A 95 53.01 1.46 -20.88
C LYS A 95 52.89 0.91 -22.29
#